data_AF-A0A959NKK1-F1
#
_entry.id   AF-A0A959NKK1-F1
#
_cell.length_a   1.000
_cell.length_b   1.000
_cell.length_c   1.000
_cell.angle_alpha   90.00
_cell.angle_beta   90.00
_cell.angle_gamma   90.00
#
_symmetry.space_group_name_H-M   'P 1'
#
loop_
_entity.id
_entity.type
_entity.pdbx_description
1 polymer ?
#
loop_
_entity_poly.entity_id
_entity_poly.type
_entity_poly.pdbx_seq_one_letter_code
_entity_poly.pdbx_strand_id
1 'polypeptide(L)'
;MKIANKQFGEIEFTDDSIIKFQEGILGFEELKKFLHITENESFISWLTSIDEPEIIFPIFPIELLQEDYKSENRYKPYGIVR
;
A
#
# COMPACT_ATOMS: atom_id res chain seq x y z
N MET A 1 5.70 -14.67 7.55
CA MET A 1 5.11 -15.04 6.24
C MET A 1 5.95 -14.42 5.14
N LYS A 2 5.79 -14.86 3.88
CA LYS A 2 6.61 -14.37 2.76
C LYS A 2 5.78 -14.13 1.51
N ILE A 3 6.10 -13.09 0.76
CA ILE A 3 5.70 -12.90 -0.63
C ILE A 3 6.96 -12.66 -1.48
N ALA A 4 6.87 -12.92 -2.78
CA ALA A 4 7.92 -12.58 -3.71
C ALA A 4 7.35 -11.94 -4.97
N ASN A 5 8.03 -10.91 -5.48
CA ASN A 5 7.70 -10.30 -6.77
C ASN A 5 8.95 -9.75 -7.46
N LYS A 6 8.82 -9.35 -8.71
CA LYS A 6 9.96 -8.83 -9.49
C LYS A 6 10.53 -7.50 -8.97
N GLN A 7 9.71 -6.69 -8.31
CA GLN A 7 10.07 -5.35 -7.85
C GLN A 7 10.97 -5.41 -6.60
N PHE A 8 10.63 -6.27 -5.64
CA PHE A 8 11.27 -6.30 -4.31
C PHE A 8 11.95 -7.62 -3.99
N GLY A 9 11.86 -8.63 -4.85
CA GLY A 9 12.32 -9.97 -4.53
C GLY A 9 11.44 -10.58 -3.42
N GLU A 10 12.06 -11.32 -2.51
CA GLU A 10 11.38 -11.93 -1.37
C GLU A 10 11.28 -10.96 -0.19
N ILE A 11 10.08 -10.79 0.34
CA ILE A 11 9.79 -9.94 1.50
C ILE A 11 9.18 -10.79 2.60
N GLU A 12 9.76 -10.72 3.79
CA GLU A 12 9.19 -11.30 5.00
C GLU A 12 8.29 -10.30 5.73
N PHE A 13 7.17 -10.76 6.28
CA PHE A 13 6.22 -9.94 7.02
C PHE A 13 5.48 -10.73 8.11
N THR A 14 4.83 -10.00 9.02
CA THR A 14 3.99 -10.53 10.10
C THR A 14 2.52 -10.19 9.87
N ASP A 15 1.61 -10.88 10.56
CA ASP A 15 0.17 -10.61 10.46
C ASP A 15 -0.20 -9.16 10.83
N ASP A 16 0.54 -8.55 11.76
CA ASP A 16 0.36 -7.14 12.17
C ASP A 16 0.70 -6.14 11.07
N SER A 17 1.47 -6.57 10.05
CA SER A 17 1.84 -5.74 8.90
C SER A 17 0.75 -5.72 7.82
N ILE A 18 -0.26 -6.60 7.92
CA ILE A 18 -1.27 -6.79 6.88
C ILE A 18 -2.35 -5.72 6.97
N ILE A 19 -2.46 -4.91 5.92
CA ILE A 19 -3.58 -4.00 5.71
C ILE A 19 -4.71 -4.77 5.06
N LYS A 20 -5.90 -4.74 5.68
CA LYS A 20 -7.09 -5.45 5.20
C LYS A 20 -8.14 -4.50 4.65
N PHE A 21 -8.43 -4.63 3.36
CA PHE A 21 -9.54 -3.94 2.70
C PHE A 21 -10.73 -4.91 2.63
N GLN A 22 -11.78 -4.66 3.43
CA GLN A 22 -12.93 -5.59 3.53
C GLN A 22 -13.62 -5.83 2.18
N GLU A 23 -13.74 -4.76 1.39
CA GLU A 23 -14.34 -4.73 0.06
C GLU A 23 -13.28 -4.77 -1.07
N GLY A 24 -11.99 -4.91 -0.72
CA GLY A 24 -10.89 -4.75 -1.65
C GLY A 24 -10.70 -3.30 -2.13
N ILE A 25 -10.03 -3.14 -3.27
CA ILE A 25 -9.85 -1.86 -3.97
C ILE A 25 -10.74 -1.88 -5.21
N LEU A 26 -11.32 -0.73 -5.60
CA LEU A 26 -12.15 -0.64 -6.80
C LEU A 26 -11.40 -1.17 -8.05
N GLY A 27 -11.99 -2.14 -8.75
CA GLY A 27 -11.37 -2.86 -9.88
C GLY A 27 -10.46 -4.03 -9.47
N PHE A 28 -10.26 -4.25 -8.17
CA PHE A 28 -9.47 -5.32 -7.55
C PHE A 28 -10.16 -5.83 -6.28
N GLU A 29 -11.49 -5.97 -6.30
CA GLU A 29 -12.34 -6.28 -5.14
C GLU A 29 -12.02 -7.63 -4.50
N GLU A 30 -11.45 -8.55 -5.28
CA GLU A 30 -11.01 -9.87 -4.82
C GLU A 30 -9.70 -9.82 -4.01
N LEU A 31 -8.89 -8.76 -4.16
CA LEU A 31 -7.64 -8.58 -3.43
C LEU A 31 -7.93 -7.82 -2.14
N LYS A 32 -7.70 -8.47 -1.00
CA LYS A 32 -8.14 -7.93 0.30
C LYS A 32 -7.01 -7.68 1.27
N LYS A 33 -5.84 -8.23 1.01
CA LYS A 33 -4.69 -8.14 1.91
C LYS A 33 -3.53 -7.48 1.20
N PHE A 34 -2.97 -6.46 1.84
CA PHE A 34 -1.88 -5.68 1.27
C PHE A 34 -0.79 -5.42 2.31
N LEU A 35 0.42 -5.17 1.83
CA LEU A 35 1.54 -4.65 2.60
C LEU A 35 1.84 -3.24 2.13
N HIS A 36 2.15 -2.35 3.06
CA HIS A 36 2.72 -1.04 2.75
C HIS A 36 4.24 -1.11 2.84
N ILE A 37 4.90 -1.03 1.69
CA ILE A 37 6.35 -1.15 1.56
C ILE A 37 6.93 0.23 1.27
N THR A 38 7.85 0.66 2.13
CA THR A 38 8.53 1.96 2.03
C THR A 38 10.01 1.77 1.77
N GLU A 39 10.56 2.49 0.80
CA GLU A 39 12.00 2.64 0.63
C GLU A 39 12.45 3.92 1.37
N ASN A 40 13.64 3.89 1.98
CA ASN A 40 14.15 5.01 2.75
C ASN A 40 14.20 6.29 1.89
N GLU A 41 13.78 7.41 2.47
CA GLU A 41 13.84 8.76 1.87
C GLU A 41 13.00 8.97 0.60
N SER A 42 12.12 8.04 0.24
CA SER A 42 11.20 8.20 -0.91
C SER A 42 9.84 8.78 -0.50
N PHE A 43 9.35 9.73 -1.29
CA PHE A 43 7.96 10.22 -1.21
C PHE A 43 6.94 9.21 -1.73
N ILE A 44 7.38 8.28 -2.58
CA ILE A 44 6.59 7.20 -3.14
C ILE A 44 6.86 5.94 -2.33
N SER A 45 5.79 5.28 -1.95
CA SER A 45 5.78 3.97 -1.32
C SER A 45 4.86 3.04 -2.09
N TRP A 46 4.76 1.78 -1.69
CA TRP A 46 4.11 0.76 -2.48
C TRP A 46 3.08 0.01 -1.66
N LEU A 47 1.85 -0.03 -2.15
CA LEU A 47 0.79 -0.88 -1.61
C LEU A 47 0.75 -2.17 -2.43
N THR A 48 1.32 -3.23 -1.88
CA THR A 48 1.56 -4.50 -2.57
C THR A 48 0.54 -5.54 -2.13
N SER A 49 -0.16 -6.19 -3.05
CA SER A 49 -1.11 -7.25 -2.71
C SER A 49 -0.38 -8.49 -2.17
N ILE A 50 -0.93 -9.11 -1.14
CA ILE A 50 -0.46 -10.40 -0.62
C ILE A 50 -1.07 -11.55 -1.42
N ASP A 51 -2.31 -11.37 -1.88
CA ASP A 51 -3.05 -12.38 -2.63
C ASP A 51 -2.49 -12.52 -4.05
N GLU A 52 -2.04 -11.42 -4.67
CA GLU A 52 -1.37 -11.38 -5.99
C GLU A 52 -0.13 -10.45 -5.95
N PRO A 53 1.07 -10.94 -5.57
CA PRO A 53 2.26 -10.12 -5.31
C PRO A 53 2.77 -9.23 -6.45
N GLU A 54 2.38 -9.51 -7.69
CA GLU A 54 2.72 -8.70 -8.86
C GLU A 54 1.80 -7.47 -9.01
N ILE A 55 0.71 -7.38 -8.23
CA ILE A 55 -0.15 -6.20 -8.18
C ILE A 55 0.36 -5.25 -7.09
N ILE A 56 0.90 -4.12 -7.54
CA ILE A 56 1.61 -3.15 -6.72
C ILE A 56 1.11 -1.76 -7.10
N PHE A 57 0.60 -1.00 -6.14
CA PHE A 57 0.19 0.38 -6.35
C PHE A 57 1.26 1.34 -5.81
N PRO A 58 1.91 2.14 -6.67
CA PRO A 58 2.68 3.29 -6.20
C PRO A 58 1.74 4.29 -5.52
N ILE A 59 2.03 4.62 -4.27
CA ILE A 59 1.24 5.53 -3.45
C ILE A 59 2.10 6.62 -2.82
N PHE A 60 1.52 7.82 -2.65
CA PHE A 60 2.17 8.95 -1.99
C PHE A 60 1.21 9.65 -1.03
N PRO A 61 1.69 10.25 0.07
CA PRO A 61 0.84 11.03 0.97
C PRO A 61 0.23 12.25 0.27
N ILE A 62 -1.10 12.43 0.39
CA ILE A 62 -1.78 13.59 -0.23
C ILE A 62 -1.32 14.93 0.36
N GLU A 63 -0.86 14.93 1.60
CA GLU A 63 -0.29 16.11 2.29
C GLU A 63 0.86 16.78 1.51
N LEU A 64 1.55 16.04 0.64
CA LEU A 64 2.60 16.59 -0.24
C LEU A 64 2.06 17.52 -1.33
N LEU A 65 0.78 17.40 -1.68
CA LEU A 65 0.11 18.25 -2.66
C LEU A 65 -0.76 19.32 -1.98
N GLN A 66 -1.38 18.95 -0.85
CA GLN A 66 -2.28 19.81 -0.13
C GLN A 66 -2.14 19.57 1.38
N GLU A 67 -1.43 20.47 2.06
CA GLU A 67 -1.10 20.36 3.48
C GLU A 67 -2.34 20.34 4.38
N ASP A 68 -3.42 21.02 4.00
CA ASP A 68 -4.68 21.12 4.75
C ASP A 68 -5.71 20.05 4.36
N TYR A 69 -5.30 19.04 3.58
CA TYR A 69 -6.20 17.95 3.21
C TYR A 69 -6.66 17.23 4.47
N LYS A 70 -7.98 17.04 4.58
CA LYS A 70 -8.62 16.52 5.79
C LYS A 70 -8.10 15.13 6.14
N SER A 71 -7.19 15.06 7.11
CA SER A 71 -6.84 13.84 7.83
C SER A 71 -7.71 13.75 9.07
N GLU A 72 -8.28 12.58 9.32
CA GLU A 72 -8.90 12.28 10.61
C GLU A 72 -7.87 11.51 11.42
N ASN A 73 -7.83 11.69 12.76
CA ASN A 73 -6.77 11.15 13.64
C ASN A 73 -6.45 9.64 13.52
N ARG A 74 -7.23 8.88 12.76
CA ARG A 74 -7.08 7.44 12.51
C ARG A 74 -6.76 7.06 11.06
N TYR A 75 -6.78 8.00 10.11
CA TYR A 75 -6.60 7.72 8.69
C TYR A 75 -5.73 8.79 8.02
N LYS A 76 -4.67 8.35 7.36
CA LYS A 76 -3.83 9.18 6.51
C LYS A 76 -4.19 8.93 5.04
N PRO A 77 -4.54 9.97 4.26
CA PRO A 77 -4.89 9.79 2.86
C PRO A 77 -3.65 9.63 1.98
N TYR A 78 -3.73 8.66 1.06
CA TYR A 78 -2.73 8.41 0.04
C TYR A 78 -3.36 8.50 -1.36
N GLY A 79 -2.63 9.07 -2.32
CA GLY A 79 -2.98 9.01 -3.73
C GLY A 79 -2.28 7.84 -4.41
N ILE A 80 -2.93 7.23 -5.41
CA ILE A 80 -2.31 6.22 -6.29
C ILE A 80 -1.73 6.94 -7.51
N VAL A 81 -0.47 6.68 -7.84
CA VAL A 81 0.18 7.20 -9.05
C VAL A 81 -0.32 6.40 -10.26
N ARG A 82 -0.71 7.10 -11.33
CA ARG A 82 -1.12 6.51 -12.61
C ARG A 82 0.00 6.58 -13.63
#